data_AF-A0A8H2ZRS7-F1
#
_entry.id   AF-A0A8H2ZRS7-F1
#
_cell.length_a   1.000
_cell.length_b   1.000
_cell.length_c   1.000
_cell.angle_alpha   90.00
_cell.angle_beta   90.00
_cell.angle_gamma   90.00
#
_symmetry.space_group_name_H-M   'P 1'
#
loop_
_entity.id
_entity.type
_entity.pdbx_description
1 polymer ?
#
loop_
_entity_poly.entity_id
_entity_poly.type
_entity_poly.pdbx_seq_one_letter_code
_entity_poly.pdbx_strand_id
1 'polypeptide(L)'
;MKAAIKLRKIVTKTTWVSRPIVWSTHRALNKNEGVWKSSRAGPLDWNEQLNGEFVDMIKKEWSQTIHVNMPTVVLQYVKEAEKCLANFADNLMSAALGISPSLREAFEYLGDSILRNVRRLQVRADSIFADFEAVAKDAWRLVKPICVDAWMPIYHICGAEKCRGHYARNKATHKIHVDGLGGRLMYRECGRKLEATLRRMCAYLHSQFEEKYPEVMEGFVNEMAATLDQHTMGGDRRSIRQKNSVTKAKLQGILPMKIEALYKEWQADLSNELKEDKKPEQDIFDST
;
A
#
# COMPACT_ATOMS: atom_id res chain seq x y z
N MET A 1 -16.29 -14.26 -13.69
CA MET A 1 -17.62 -14.26 -14.34
C MET A 1 -18.80 -14.05 -13.38
N LYS A 2 -18.86 -14.73 -12.21
CA LYS A 2 -19.96 -14.56 -11.22
C LYS A 2 -20.10 -13.14 -10.65
N ALA A 3 -19.00 -12.44 -10.39
CA ALA A 3 -19.01 -11.04 -9.90
C ALA A 3 -19.62 -10.06 -10.91
N ALA A 4 -19.28 -10.18 -12.20
CA ALA A 4 -19.85 -9.36 -13.27
C ALA A 4 -21.37 -9.58 -13.47
N ILE A 5 -21.83 -10.83 -13.26
CA ILE A 5 -23.27 -11.18 -13.29
C ILE A 5 -24.00 -10.63 -12.06
N LYS A 6 -23.35 -10.64 -10.88
CA LYS A 6 -23.87 -10.06 -9.64
C LYS A 6 -23.97 -8.53 -9.77
N LEU A 7 -22.95 -7.89 -10.31
CA LEU A 7 -22.92 -6.49 -10.75
C LEU A 7 -24.13 -6.13 -11.60
N ARG A 8 -24.33 -6.91 -12.66
CA ARG A 8 -25.44 -6.70 -13.59
C ARG A 8 -26.79 -6.79 -12.87
N LYS A 9 -27.00 -7.80 -12.02
CA LYS A 9 -28.26 -7.98 -11.26
C LYS A 9 -28.52 -6.89 -10.25
N ILE A 10 -27.47 -6.35 -9.62
CA ILE A 10 -27.57 -5.29 -8.62
C ILE A 10 -27.86 -3.95 -9.30
N VAL A 11 -27.11 -3.62 -10.35
CA VAL A 11 -27.26 -2.37 -11.09
C VAL A 11 -28.58 -2.33 -11.88
N THR A 12 -29.06 -3.45 -12.41
CA THR A 12 -30.41 -3.51 -13.03
C THR A 12 -31.54 -3.47 -12.01
N LYS A 13 -31.29 -3.90 -10.77
CA LYS A 13 -32.21 -3.75 -9.64
C LYS A 13 -32.11 -2.38 -8.95
N THR A 14 -31.16 -1.53 -9.35
CA THR A 14 -31.08 -0.16 -8.82
C THR A 14 -32.39 0.57 -9.01
N THR A 15 -32.68 1.34 -7.98
CA THR A 15 -33.98 1.85 -7.62
C THR A 15 -34.55 2.86 -8.61
N TRP A 16 -33.82 3.47 -9.53
CA TRP A 16 -34.34 4.58 -10.33
C TRP A 16 -34.55 4.25 -11.82
N VAL A 17 -33.81 3.29 -12.37
CA VAL A 17 -34.13 2.72 -13.70
C VAL A 17 -35.40 1.88 -13.60
N SER A 18 -35.58 1.20 -12.45
CA SER A 18 -36.65 0.23 -12.23
C SER A 18 -37.81 0.72 -11.34
N ARG A 19 -37.63 1.67 -10.38
CA ARG A 19 -38.76 2.21 -9.61
C ARG A 19 -39.41 3.42 -10.31
N PRO A 20 -40.72 3.62 -10.11
CA PRO A 20 -41.40 4.80 -10.62
C PRO A 20 -40.92 6.06 -9.91
N ILE A 21 -40.23 6.93 -10.65
CA ILE A 21 -39.97 8.32 -10.27
C ILE A 21 -40.91 9.21 -11.08
N VAL A 22 -41.41 10.28 -10.47
CA VAL A 22 -42.26 11.26 -11.15
C VAL A 22 -41.54 11.78 -12.39
N TRP A 23 -42.27 11.86 -13.50
CA TRP A 23 -41.78 12.29 -14.80
C TRP A 23 -40.94 13.58 -14.75
N SER A 24 -41.43 14.60 -14.04
CA SER A 24 -40.79 15.91 -13.98
C SER A 24 -39.39 15.81 -13.38
N THR A 25 -39.27 15.01 -12.32
CA THR A 25 -38.00 14.68 -11.66
C THR A 25 -37.08 13.88 -12.59
N HIS A 26 -37.60 12.86 -13.26
CA HIS A 26 -36.81 12.05 -14.22
C HIS A 26 -36.27 12.90 -15.37
N ARG A 27 -37.09 13.81 -15.91
CA ARG A 27 -36.67 14.75 -16.95
C ARG A 27 -35.62 15.73 -16.44
N ALA A 28 -35.80 16.28 -15.23
CA ALA A 28 -34.85 17.19 -14.61
C ALA A 28 -33.50 16.50 -14.38
N LEU A 29 -33.49 15.25 -13.89
CA LEU A 29 -32.26 14.47 -13.69
C LEU A 29 -31.50 14.25 -14.99
N ASN A 30 -32.17 13.87 -16.09
CA ASN A 30 -31.49 13.73 -17.38
C ASN A 30 -30.92 15.04 -17.92
N LYS A 31 -31.64 16.16 -17.76
CA LYS A 31 -31.18 17.49 -18.19
C LYS A 31 -30.01 18.02 -17.38
N ASN A 32 -29.91 17.60 -16.12
CA ASN A 32 -28.86 18.01 -15.19
C ASN A 32 -27.91 16.84 -14.91
N GLU A 33 -27.69 15.98 -15.91
CA GLU A 33 -26.57 15.03 -15.91
C GLU A 33 -26.56 14.06 -14.72
N GLY A 34 -27.76 13.62 -14.32
CA GLY A 34 -27.96 12.69 -13.21
C GLY A 34 -28.04 13.35 -11.84
N VAL A 35 -27.93 14.68 -11.73
CA VAL A 35 -27.96 15.40 -10.45
C VAL A 35 -29.12 16.39 -10.41
N TRP A 36 -29.97 16.30 -9.39
CA TRP A 36 -31.09 17.23 -9.23
C TRP A 36 -31.44 17.45 -7.76
N LYS A 37 -31.67 18.70 -7.37
CA LYS A 37 -32.19 19.01 -6.03
C LYS A 37 -33.69 19.24 -6.10
N SER A 38 -34.45 18.33 -5.49
CA SER A 38 -35.89 18.51 -5.31
C SER A 38 -36.17 19.29 -4.03
N SER A 39 -37.09 20.26 -4.08
CA SER A 39 -37.55 20.98 -2.89
C SER A 39 -38.21 20.08 -1.85
N ARG A 40 -38.78 18.94 -2.28
CA ARG A 40 -39.53 18.01 -1.40
C ARG A 40 -38.77 16.72 -1.06
N ALA A 41 -37.93 16.23 -1.97
CA ALA A 41 -37.24 14.94 -1.83
C ALA A 41 -35.74 15.08 -1.55
N GLY A 42 -35.21 16.30 -1.45
CA GLY A 42 -33.79 16.54 -1.23
C GLY A 42 -32.93 16.32 -2.48
N PRO A 43 -31.60 16.19 -2.31
CA PRO A 43 -30.67 15.95 -3.41
C PRO A 43 -30.85 14.52 -3.95
N LEU A 44 -30.96 14.43 -5.27
CA LEU A 44 -30.97 13.17 -6.02
C LEU A 44 -29.72 13.15 -6.90
N ASP A 45 -28.89 12.14 -6.73
CA ASP A 45 -27.69 11.91 -7.52
C ASP A 45 -27.71 10.46 -8.04
N TRP A 46 -27.96 10.29 -9.33
CA TRP A 46 -27.91 8.99 -10.00
C TRP A 46 -26.48 8.50 -10.17
N ASN A 47 -25.52 9.40 -10.35
CA ASN A 47 -24.11 9.05 -10.44
C ASN A 47 -23.60 8.50 -9.11
N GLU A 48 -24.08 9.06 -7.99
CA GLU A 48 -23.80 8.54 -6.64
C GLU A 48 -24.31 7.11 -6.48
N GLN A 49 -25.56 6.87 -6.87
CA GLN A 49 -26.16 5.54 -6.80
C GLN A 49 -25.43 4.53 -7.70
N LEU A 50 -25.09 4.91 -8.93
CA LEU A 50 -24.41 4.02 -9.89
C LEU A 50 -23.01 3.60 -9.44
N ASN A 51 -22.25 4.55 -8.88
CA ASN A 51 -20.93 4.23 -8.34
C ASN A 51 -21.03 3.46 -7.03
N GLY A 52 -22.03 3.78 -6.19
CA GLY A 52 -22.30 3.09 -4.93
C GLY A 52 -22.50 1.60 -5.13
N GLU A 53 -23.23 1.17 -6.15
CA GLU A 53 -23.39 -0.26 -6.45
C GLU A 53 -22.07 -0.96 -6.82
N PHE A 54 -21.17 -0.27 -7.49
CA PHE A 54 -19.85 -0.81 -7.80
C PHE A 54 -19.01 -0.93 -6.53
N VAL A 55 -18.95 0.18 -5.80
CA VAL A 55 -18.21 0.33 -4.57
C VAL A 55 -18.65 -0.68 -3.52
N ASP A 56 -19.96 -0.87 -3.31
CA ASP A 56 -20.50 -1.71 -2.26
C ASP A 56 -20.10 -3.19 -2.41
N MET A 57 -19.86 -3.67 -3.63
CA MET A 57 -19.40 -5.05 -3.82
C MET A 57 -17.94 -5.26 -3.46
N ILE A 58 -17.12 -4.22 -3.59
CA ILE A 58 -15.68 -4.30 -3.30
C ILE A 58 -15.36 -3.73 -1.92
N LYS A 59 -16.32 -3.03 -1.29
CA LYS A 59 -16.13 -2.31 -0.02
C LYS A 59 -15.61 -3.19 1.09
N LYS A 60 -16.13 -4.42 1.21
CA LYS A 60 -15.68 -5.34 2.26
C LYS A 60 -14.23 -5.75 2.06
N GLU A 61 -13.91 -6.23 0.85
CA GLU A 61 -12.57 -6.70 0.48
C GLU A 61 -11.57 -5.54 0.48
N TRP A 62 -11.98 -4.36 0.03
CA TRP A 62 -11.22 -3.13 0.10
C TRP A 62 -10.87 -2.78 1.55
N SER A 63 -11.86 -2.69 2.43
CA SER A 63 -11.62 -2.39 3.84
C SER A 63 -10.74 -3.44 4.51
N GLN A 64 -10.98 -4.72 4.24
CA GLN A 64 -10.16 -5.80 4.78
C GLN A 64 -8.71 -5.70 4.28
N THR A 65 -8.49 -5.38 3.00
CA THR A 65 -7.14 -5.33 2.42
C THR A 65 -6.40 -4.08 2.87
N ILE A 66 -6.99 -2.90 2.68
CA ILE A 66 -6.35 -1.60 2.86
C ILE A 66 -6.30 -1.19 4.34
N HIS A 67 -7.35 -1.44 5.11
CA HIS A 67 -7.46 -0.95 6.50
C HIS A 67 -7.14 -2.01 7.56
N VAL A 68 -7.04 -3.29 7.20
CA VAL A 68 -6.71 -4.36 8.16
C VAL A 68 -5.43 -5.08 7.77
N ASN A 69 -5.40 -5.74 6.61
CA ASN A 69 -4.29 -6.62 6.23
C ASN A 69 -3.00 -5.82 6.01
N MET A 70 -3.07 -4.73 5.23
CA MET A 70 -1.91 -3.88 4.96
C MET A 70 -1.27 -3.36 6.27
N PRO A 71 -1.98 -2.61 7.15
CA PRO A 71 -1.43 -2.17 8.43
C PRO A 71 -0.86 -3.31 9.30
N THR A 72 -1.47 -4.49 9.26
CA THR A 72 -0.99 -5.66 10.00
C THR A 72 0.37 -6.13 9.48
N VAL A 73 0.54 -6.22 8.16
CA VAL A 73 1.82 -6.59 7.53
C VAL A 73 2.90 -5.55 7.84
N VAL A 74 2.57 -4.26 7.82
CA VAL A 74 3.50 -3.19 8.22
C VAL A 74 3.98 -3.38 9.65
N LEU A 75 3.03 -3.58 10.56
CA LEU A 75 3.34 -3.72 11.98
C LEU A 75 4.20 -4.95 12.22
N GLN A 76 3.95 -6.05 11.50
CA GLN A 76 4.78 -7.26 11.56
C GLN A 76 6.19 -6.98 11.03
N TYR A 77 6.33 -6.31 9.89
CA TYR A 77 7.63 -5.91 9.33
C TYR A 77 8.44 -5.08 10.32
N VAL A 78 7.84 -4.05 10.91
CA VAL A 78 8.51 -3.19 11.91
C VAL A 78 8.94 -4.01 13.14
N LYS A 79 8.08 -4.90 13.64
CA LYS A 79 8.38 -5.76 14.79
C LYS A 79 9.53 -6.73 14.52
N GLU A 80 9.57 -7.35 13.34
CA GLU A 80 10.67 -8.25 12.98
C GLU A 80 11.98 -7.47 12.79
N ALA A 81 11.93 -6.29 12.17
CA ALA A 81 13.11 -5.42 12.07
C ALA A 81 13.64 -4.98 13.44
N GLU A 82 12.75 -4.59 14.36
CA GLU A 82 13.08 -4.26 15.75
C GLU A 82 13.74 -5.45 16.46
N LYS A 83 13.14 -6.63 16.35
CA LYS A 83 13.67 -7.87 16.95
C LYS A 83 15.05 -8.23 16.38
N CYS A 84 15.25 -8.13 15.06
CA CYS A 84 16.53 -8.38 14.43
C CYS A 84 17.62 -7.42 14.95
N LEU A 85 17.32 -6.13 15.03
CA LEU A 85 18.27 -5.12 15.49
C LEU A 85 18.56 -5.22 17.00
N ALA A 86 17.55 -5.55 17.82
CA ALA A 86 17.73 -5.81 19.25
C ALA A 86 18.61 -7.05 19.47
N ASN A 87 18.32 -8.15 18.79
CA ASN A 87 19.15 -9.37 18.85
C ASN A 87 20.59 -9.09 18.41
N PHE A 88 20.78 -8.25 17.37
CA PHE A 88 22.11 -7.84 16.96
C PHE A 88 22.84 -7.07 18.07
N ALA A 89 22.19 -6.09 18.69
CA ALA A 89 22.76 -5.33 19.81
C ALA A 89 23.14 -6.23 21.00
N ASP A 90 22.27 -7.16 21.38
CA ASP A 90 22.50 -8.10 22.49
C ASP A 90 23.66 -9.06 22.21
N ASN A 91 23.72 -9.60 20.99
CA ASN A 91 24.80 -10.47 20.55
C ASN A 91 26.13 -9.73 20.51
N LEU A 92 26.11 -8.50 20.02
CA LEU A 92 27.28 -7.63 19.94
C LEU A 92 27.82 -7.30 21.34
N MET A 93 26.93 -6.95 22.28
CA MET A 93 27.27 -6.73 23.69
C MET A 93 27.88 -7.98 24.33
N SER A 94 27.23 -9.13 24.16
CA SER A 94 27.69 -10.40 24.72
C SER A 94 29.08 -10.79 24.20
N ALA A 95 29.32 -10.61 22.89
CA ALA A 95 30.62 -10.84 22.27
C ALA A 95 31.69 -9.88 22.80
N ALA A 96 31.37 -8.60 22.95
CA ALA A 96 32.30 -7.59 23.47
C ALA A 96 32.71 -7.88 24.92
N LEU A 97 31.74 -8.21 25.79
CA LEU A 97 32.01 -8.56 27.19
C LEU A 97 32.82 -9.84 27.32
N GLY A 98 32.63 -10.80 26.41
CA GLY A 98 33.47 -12.01 26.33
C GLY A 98 34.92 -11.72 25.95
N ILE A 99 35.19 -10.64 25.19
CA ILE A 99 36.55 -10.20 24.86
C ILE A 99 37.15 -9.41 26.02
N SER A 100 36.43 -8.41 26.55
CA SER A 100 36.89 -7.61 27.67
C SER A 100 35.75 -6.87 28.37
N PRO A 101 35.64 -6.96 29.71
CA PRO A 101 34.69 -6.18 30.49
C PRO A 101 34.82 -4.67 30.32
N SER A 102 36.01 -4.16 29.96
CA SER A 102 36.25 -2.71 29.77
C SER A 102 35.56 -2.13 28.54
N LEU A 103 35.00 -2.97 27.65
CA LEU A 103 34.27 -2.54 26.46
C LEU A 103 32.78 -2.27 26.72
N ARG A 104 32.26 -2.63 27.91
CA ARG A 104 30.83 -2.55 28.25
C ARG A 104 30.20 -1.20 27.87
N GLU A 105 30.74 -0.11 28.38
CA GLU A 105 30.17 1.24 28.21
C GLU A 105 30.09 1.66 26.73
N ALA A 106 31.12 1.33 25.95
CA ALA A 106 31.17 1.61 24.51
C ALA A 106 30.07 0.86 23.73
N PHE A 107 29.84 -0.40 24.10
CA PHE A 107 28.83 -1.22 23.46
C PHE A 107 27.42 -0.95 24.00
N GLU A 108 27.26 -0.41 25.21
CA GLU A 108 25.97 0.01 25.76
C GLU A 108 25.49 1.24 24.98
N TYR A 109 26.40 2.20 24.75
CA TYR A 109 26.14 3.34 23.88
C TYR A 109 25.79 2.92 22.44
N LEU A 110 26.50 1.91 21.91
CA LEU A 110 26.23 1.36 20.60
C LEU A 110 24.84 0.71 20.53
N GLY A 111 24.48 -0.08 21.54
CA GLY A 111 23.15 -0.67 21.71
C GLY A 111 22.04 0.38 21.71
N ASP A 112 22.21 1.45 22.49
CA ASP A 112 21.29 2.58 22.50
C ASP A 112 21.17 3.25 21.12
N SER A 113 22.27 3.37 20.38
CA SER A 113 22.26 3.92 19.02
C SER A 113 21.52 3.02 18.03
N ILE A 114 21.74 1.70 18.11
CA ILE A 114 21.02 0.70 17.31
C ILE A 114 19.51 0.82 17.55
N LEU A 115 19.08 0.89 18.80
CA LEU A 115 17.66 1.03 19.16
C LEU A 115 17.06 2.38 18.73
N ARG A 116 17.84 3.48 18.70
CA ARG A 116 17.38 4.75 18.11
C ARG A 116 17.11 4.63 16.60
N ASN A 117 17.90 3.84 15.88
CA ASN A 117 17.67 3.62 14.44
C ASN A 117 16.41 2.78 14.16
N VAL A 118 16.03 1.86 15.06
CA VAL A 118 14.72 1.17 14.98
C VAL A 118 13.57 2.17 14.97
N ARG A 119 13.59 3.15 15.87
CA ARG A 119 12.56 4.20 15.91
C ARG A 119 12.52 5.03 14.62
N ARG A 120 13.69 5.32 14.04
CA ARG A 120 13.78 6.03 12.74
C ARG A 120 13.18 5.19 11.61
N LEU A 121 13.44 3.87 11.60
CA LEU A 121 12.85 2.95 10.63
C LEU A 121 11.32 2.94 10.75
N GLN A 122 10.79 2.89 11.97
CA GLN A 122 9.35 2.92 12.22
C GLN A 122 8.69 4.22 11.72
N VAL A 123 9.25 5.38 12.06
CA VAL A 123 8.74 6.68 11.57
C VAL A 123 8.75 6.75 10.04
N ARG A 124 9.79 6.21 9.39
CA ARG A 124 9.87 6.15 7.93
C ARG A 124 8.82 5.21 7.33
N ALA A 125 8.63 4.02 7.92
CA ALA A 125 7.59 3.10 7.51
C ALA A 125 6.20 3.76 7.63
N ASP A 126 5.90 4.39 8.77
CA ASP A 126 4.63 5.11 8.99
C ASP A 126 4.39 6.19 7.93
N SER A 127 5.44 6.96 7.56
CA SER A 127 5.35 7.96 6.49
C SER A 127 5.04 7.34 5.12
N ILE A 128 5.73 6.25 4.76
CA ILE A 128 5.50 5.54 3.49
C ILE A 128 4.06 4.99 3.43
N PHE A 129 3.51 4.54 4.55
CA PHE A 129 2.14 4.02 4.61
C PHE A 129 1.06 5.11 4.68
N ALA A 130 1.35 6.28 5.25
CA ALA A 130 0.44 7.42 5.19
C ALA A 130 0.19 7.85 3.74
N ASP A 131 1.24 7.85 2.90
CA ASP A 131 1.12 8.10 1.47
C ASP A 131 0.25 7.04 0.80
N PHE A 132 0.42 5.76 1.15
CA PHE A 132 -0.42 4.68 0.63
C PHE A 132 -1.91 4.89 0.91
N GLU A 133 -2.28 5.27 2.13
CA GLU A 133 -3.68 5.52 2.47
C GLU A 133 -4.27 6.68 1.65
N ALA A 134 -3.49 7.73 1.41
CA ALA A 134 -3.90 8.86 0.56
C ALA A 134 -4.17 8.41 -0.88
N VAL A 135 -3.24 7.67 -1.50
CA VAL A 135 -3.43 7.21 -2.88
C VAL A 135 -4.57 6.19 -2.97
N ALA A 136 -4.75 5.32 -1.98
CA ALA A 136 -5.90 4.40 -1.93
C ALA A 136 -7.23 5.17 -1.92
N LYS A 137 -7.35 6.24 -1.13
CA LYS A 137 -8.53 7.12 -1.14
C LYS A 137 -8.74 7.78 -2.51
N ASP A 138 -7.67 8.21 -3.17
CA ASP A 138 -7.77 8.81 -4.50
C ASP A 138 -8.19 7.79 -5.56
N ALA A 139 -7.69 6.56 -5.50
CA ALA A 139 -8.15 5.47 -6.36
C ALA A 139 -9.65 5.21 -6.20
N TRP A 140 -10.13 5.19 -4.96
CA TRP A 140 -11.56 5.05 -4.66
C TRP A 140 -12.40 6.17 -5.29
N ARG A 141 -11.90 7.41 -5.26
CA ARG A 141 -12.56 8.57 -5.86
C ARG A 141 -12.64 8.52 -7.38
N LEU A 142 -11.80 7.72 -8.06
CA LEU A 142 -11.83 7.57 -9.53
C LEU A 142 -13.10 6.88 -10.05
N VAL A 143 -13.80 6.11 -9.22
CA VAL A 143 -14.97 5.33 -9.67
C VAL A 143 -16.10 6.25 -10.15
N LYS A 144 -16.41 7.30 -9.38
CA LYS A 144 -17.54 8.19 -9.69
C LYS A 144 -17.35 8.94 -11.03
N PRO A 145 -16.22 9.59 -11.32
CA PRO A 145 -15.98 10.22 -12.62
C PRO A 145 -16.14 9.26 -13.82
N ILE A 146 -15.63 8.03 -13.72
CA ILE A 146 -15.78 7.03 -14.78
C ILE A 146 -17.25 6.69 -15.03
N CYS A 147 -18.04 6.58 -13.95
CA CYS A 147 -19.48 6.36 -14.07
C CYS A 147 -20.20 7.55 -14.73
N VAL A 148 -19.86 8.79 -14.35
CA VAL A 148 -20.42 10.00 -14.96
C VAL A 148 -20.12 10.02 -16.46
N ASP A 149 -18.84 9.88 -16.84
CA ASP A 149 -18.41 9.94 -18.25
C ASP A 149 -19.12 8.91 -19.12
N ALA A 150 -19.30 7.69 -18.60
CA ALA A 150 -20.00 6.63 -19.32
C ALA A 150 -21.49 6.91 -19.53
N TRP A 151 -22.13 7.61 -18.58
CA TRP A 151 -23.55 7.95 -18.63
C TRP A 151 -23.86 9.26 -19.36
N MET A 152 -22.87 10.13 -19.52
CA MET A 152 -23.07 11.43 -20.17
C MET A 152 -23.79 11.37 -21.53
N PRO A 153 -23.44 10.47 -22.46
CA PRO A 153 -24.16 10.35 -23.73
C PRO A 153 -25.65 10.02 -23.53
N ILE A 154 -25.98 9.22 -22.52
CA ILE A 154 -27.35 8.81 -22.22
C ILE A 154 -28.14 9.97 -21.64
N TYR A 155 -27.56 10.75 -20.73
CA TYR A 155 -28.18 11.96 -20.21
C TYR A 155 -28.50 12.96 -21.31
N HIS A 156 -27.59 13.17 -22.27
CA HIS A 156 -27.84 14.04 -23.42
C HIS A 156 -28.98 13.54 -24.31
N ILE A 157 -28.98 12.26 -24.69
CA ILE A 157 -30.05 11.66 -25.50
C ILE A 157 -31.40 11.82 -24.79
N CYS A 158 -31.49 11.37 -23.53
CA CYS A 158 -32.71 11.39 -22.75
C CYS A 158 -33.17 12.81 -22.37
N GLY A 159 -32.25 13.76 -22.20
CA GLY A 159 -32.53 15.15 -21.88
C GLY A 159 -33.06 15.95 -23.09
N ALA A 160 -32.65 15.57 -24.30
CA ALA A 160 -33.08 16.17 -25.56
C ALA A 160 -34.44 15.62 -26.06
N GLU A 161 -34.85 14.45 -25.60
CA GLU A 161 -36.07 13.76 -26.02
C GLU A 161 -37.34 14.61 -25.77
N LYS A 162 -38.25 14.63 -26.76
CA LYS A 162 -39.50 15.41 -26.73
C LYS A 162 -40.70 14.53 -27.12
N CYS A 163 -41.90 15.12 -27.08
CA CYS A 163 -43.16 14.50 -27.51
C CYS A 163 -43.69 13.40 -26.57
N ARG A 164 -44.89 12.90 -26.92
CA ARG A 164 -45.60 11.87 -26.16
C ARG A 164 -44.77 10.57 -26.13
N GLY A 165 -44.80 9.88 -24.99
CA GLY A 165 -44.12 8.60 -24.81
C GLY A 165 -42.61 8.66 -24.51
N HIS A 166 -42.01 9.84 -24.42
CA HIS A 166 -40.55 9.93 -24.19
C HIS A 166 -40.09 9.32 -22.87
N TYR A 167 -40.87 9.40 -21.79
CA TYR A 167 -40.48 8.75 -20.53
C TYR A 167 -40.33 7.25 -20.63
N ALA A 168 -41.19 6.58 -21.43
CA ALA A 168 -41.03 5.17 -21.71
C ALA A 168 -39.77 4.91 -22.56
N ARG A 169 -39.49 5.77 -23.55
CA ARG A 169 -38.27 5.67 -24.37
C ARG A 169 -36.99 5.90 -23.55
N ASN A 170 -36.93 6.94 -22.72
CA ASN A 170 -35.77 7.19 -21.86
C ASN A 170 -35.52 6.03 -20.90
N LYS A 171 -36.58 5.47 -20.28
CA LYS A 171 -36.45 4.27 -19.45
C LYS A 171 -35.89 3.08 -20.23
N ALA A 172 -36.37 2.86 -21.45
CA ALA A 172 -35.84 1.83 -22.33
C ALA A 172 -34.35 2.08 -22.66
N THR A 173 -33.97 3.32 -22.99
CA THR A 173 -32.58 3.72 -23.25
C THR A 173 -31.68 3.48 -22.05
N HIS A 174 -32.10 3.87 -20.84
CA HIS A 174 -31.34 3.62 -19.60
C HIS A 174 -31.14 2.11 -19.38
N LYS A 175 -32.21 1.33 -19.56
CA LYS A 175 -32.14 -0.13 -19.42
C LYS A 175 -31.19 -0.74 -20.44
N ILE A 176 -31.29 -0.34 -21.72
CA ILE A 176 -30.40 -0.80 -22.79
C ILE A 176 -28.94 -0.46 -22.46
N HIS A 177 -28.66 0.75 -21.96
CA HIS A 177 -27.31 1.14 -21.61
C HIS A 177 -26.73 0.28 -20.47
N VAL A 178 -27.50 0.11 -19.39
CA VAL A 178 -27.10 -0.70 -18.21
C VAL A 178 -26.91 -2.17 -18.57
N ASP A 179 -27.86 -2.77 -19.29
CA ASP A 179 -27.83 -4.19 -19.68
C ASP A 179 -26.86 -4.48 -20.84
N GLY A 180 -26.55 -3.44 -21.62
CA GLY A 180 -25.77 -3.52 -22.84
C GLY A 180 -24.28 -3.36 -22.62
N LEU A 181 -23.60 -2.85 -23.67
CA LEU A 181 -22.16 -2.63 -23.64
C LEU A 181 -21.75 -1.44 -22.77
N GLY A 182 -22.60 -0.42 -22.64
CA GLY A 182 -22.31 0.79 -21.87
C GLY A 182 -21.98 0.50 -20.40
N GLY A 183 -22.91 -0.12 -19.67
CA GLY A 183 -22.70 -0.51 -18.27
C GLY A 183 -21.55 -1.50 -18.09
N ARG A 184 -21.38 -2.46 -19.03
CA ARG A 184 -20.26 -3.43 -18.97
C ARG A 184 -18.90 -2.76 -19.11
N LEU A 185 -18.75 -1.87 -20.08
CA LEU A 185 -17.49 -1.16 -20.32
C LEU A 185 -17.18 -0.18 -19.18
N MET A 186 -18.18 0.52 -18.67
CA MET A 186 -18.05 1.41 -17.52
C MET A 186 -17.45 0.69 -16.31
N TYR A 187 -18.07 -0.40 -15.84
CA TYR A 187 -17.56 -1.11 -14.66
C TYR A 187 -16.25 -1.85 -14.90
N ARG A 188 -16.01 -2.32 -16.14
CA ARG A 188 -14.70 -2.86 -16.52
C ARG A 188 -13.62 -1.78 -16.43
N GLU A 189 -13.91 -0.57 -16.88
CA GLU A 189 -12.98 0.55 -16.81
C GLU A 189 -12.74 1.00 -15.37
N CYS A 190 -13.77 1.03 -14.52
CA CYS A 190 -13.60 1.26 -13.07
C CYS A 190 -12.62 0.25 -12.47
N GLY A 191 -12.83 -1.05 -12.72
CA GLY A 191 -11.96 -2.11 -12.22
C GLY A 191 -10.53 -1.98 -12.75
N ARG A 192 -10.37 -1.71 -14.06
CA ARG A 192 -9.05 -1.55 -14.70
C ARG A 192 -8.28 -0.35 -14.14
N LYS A 193 -8.94 0.79 -13.94
CA LYS A 193 -8.32 2.00 -13.37
C LYS A 193 -7.94 1.80 -11.92
N LEU A 194 -8.81 1.19 -11.10
CA LEU A 194 -8.50 0.82 -9.74
C LEU A 194 -7.29 -0.12 -9.68
N GLU A 195 -7.29 -1.21 -10.45
CA GLU A 195 -6.19 -2.17 -10.50
C GLU A 195 -4.87 -1.49 -10.91
N ALA A 196 -4.89 -0.71 -11.99
CA ALA A 196 -3.70 0.00 -12.46
C ALA A 196 -3.15 0.97 -11.40
N THR A 197 -4.04 1.63 -10.64
CA THR A 197 -3.63 2.58 -9.61
C THR A 197 -3.04 1.84 -8.41
N LEU A 198 -3.67 0.76 -7.96
CA LEU A 198 -3.15 -0.10 -6.89
C LEU A 198 -1.81 -0.74 -7.26
N ARG A 199 -1.64 -1.24 -8.50
CA ARG A 199 -0.35 -1.80 -8.96
C ARG A 199 0.77 -0.76 -8.94
N ARG A 200 0.49 0.47 -9.39
CA ARG A 200 1.46 1.57 -9.32
C ARG A 200 1.81 1.91 -7.87
N MET A 201 0.84 1.88 -6.97
CA MET A 201 1.09 2.08 -5.54
C MET A 201 1.99 0.99 -4.96
N CYS A 202 1.71 -0.29 -5.24
CA CYS A 202 2.56 -1.39 -4.78
C CYS A 202 4.00 -1.25 -5.31
N ALA A 203 4.16 -0.86 -6.57
CA ALA A 203 5.49 -0.60 -7.14
C ALA A 203 6.18 0.61 -6.49
N TYR A 204 5.44 1.68 -6.21
CA TYR A 204 5.95 2.85 -5.50
C TYR A 204 6.39 2.49 -4.07
N LEU A 205 5.56 1.77 -3.32
CA LEU A 205 5.90 1.26 -1.99
C LEU A 205 7.21 0.47 -2.03
N HIS A 206 7.32 -0.49 -2.94
CA HIS A 206 8.54 -1.28 -3.11
C HIS A 206 9.76 -0.38 -3.38
N SER A 207 9.64 0.58 -4.31
CA SER A 207 10.74 1.52 -4.60
C SER A 207 11.11 2.40 -3.41
N GLN A 208 10.15 2.83 -2.59
CA GLN A 208 10.42 3.62 -1.39
C GLN A 208 11.16 2.81 -0.33
N PHE A 209 10.79 1.53 -0.14
CA PHE A 209 11.56 0.65 0.73
C PHE A 209 12.97 0.41 0.20
N GLU A 210 13.13 0.08 -1.08
CA GLU A 210 14.44 -0.16 -1.71
C GLU A 210 15.36 1.07 -1.70
N GLU A 211 14.82 2.28 -1.92
CA GLU A 211 15.62 3.52 -1.94
C GLU A 211 16.02 3.95 -0.52
N LYS A 212 15.10 3.85 0.44
CA LYS A 212 15.30 4.39 1.80
C LYS A 212 16.04 3.42 2.71
N TYR A 213 16.04 2.13 2.39
CA TYR A 213 16.69 1.11 3.20
C TYR A 213 18.24 1.25 3.23
N PRO A 214 18.94 1.44 2.09
CA PRO A 214 20.38 1.71 2.08
C PRO A 214 20.77 2.93 2.91
N GLU A 215 19.96 3.99 2.88
CA GLU A 215 20.22 5.22 3.66
C GLU A 215 20.19 4.96 5.17
N VAL A 216 19.22 4.16 5.64
CA VAL A 216 19.13 3.75 7.05
C VAL A 216 20.32 2.87 7.44
N MET A 217 20.70 1.93 6.55
CA MET A 217 21.85 1.05 6.79
C MET A 217 23.18 1.80 6.76
N GLU A 218 23.34 2.78 5.88
CA GLU A 218 24.52 3.64 5.84
C GLU A 218 24.62 4.47 7.13
N GLY A 219 23.51 5.05 7.58
CA GLY A 219 23.44 5.76 8.87
C GLY A 219 23.84 4.85 10.03
N PHE A 220 23.37 3.61 10.03
CA PHE A 220 23.74 2.60 11.02
C PHE A 220 25.24 2.27 11.01
N VAL A 221 25.81 2.00 9.83
CA VAL A 221 27.24 1.69 9.67
C VAL A 221 28.10 2.88 10.11
N ASN A 222 27.70 4.10 9.74
CA ASN A 222 28.40 5.32 10.13
C ASN A 222 28.36 5.56 11.65
N GLU A 223 27.22 5.32 12.30
CA GLU A 223 27.12 5.42 13.77
C GLU A 223 27.95 4.33 14.47
N MET A 224 28.00 3.11 13.93
CA MET A 224 28.86 2.04 14.45
C MET A 224 30.35 2.40 14.30
N ALA A 225 30.76 2.86 13.13
CA ALA A 225 32.14 3.28 12.87
C ALA A 225 32.55 4.43 13.80
N ALA A 226 31.70 5.46 13.95
CA ALA A 226 31.95 6.58 14.84
C ALA A 226 32.08 6.17 16.32
N THR A 227 31.24 5.25 16.77
CA THR A 227 31.30 4.72 18.15
C THR A 227 32.59 3.93 18.37
N LEU A 228 32.94 3.06 17.42
CA LEU A 228 34.19 2.33 17.45
C LEU A 228 35.40 3.27 17.45
N ASP A 229 35.41 4.29 16.60
CA ASP A 229 36.49 5.28 16.53
C ASP A 229 36.62 6.10 17.81
N GLN A 230 35.52 6.56 18.42
CA GLN A 230 35.57 7.26 19.70
C GLN A 230 36.15 6.38 20.83
N HIS A 231 35.77 5.11 20.88
CA HIS A 231 36.22 4.20 21.93
C HIS A 231 37.55 3.48 21.61
N THR A 232 38.03 3.55 20.37
CA THR A 232 39.40 3.16 20.01
C THR A 232 40.37 4.35 20.05
N MET A 233 39.99 5.57 19.71
CA MET A 233 40.86 6.75 19.75
C MET A 233 40.87 7.46 21.11
N GLY A 234 39.83 7.24 21.93
CA GLY A 234 39.72 7.71 23.32
C GLY A 234 40.63 6.95 24.29
N GLY A 235 41.93 6.92 24.00
CA GLY A 235 42.90 6.80 25.07
C GLY A 235 42.79 8.05 25.92
N ASP A 236 42.41 7.87 27.18
CA ASP A 236 42.39 8.89 28.21
C ASP A 236 43.59 9.83 28.02
N ARG A 237 43.34 11.15 27.87
CA ARG A 237 44.37 12.18 27.58
C ARG A 237 45.47 12.26 28.66
N ARG A 238 45.45 11.39 29.66
CA ARG A 238 46.45 11.25 30.73
C ARG A 238 47.30 9.97 30.65
N SER A 239 47.05 9.05 29.70
CA SER A 239 47.82 7.82 29.60
C SER A 239 48.87 7.88 28.48
N ILE A 240 50.12 8.15 28.86
CA ILE A 240 51.34 8.07 28.02
C ILE A 240 51.67 6.59 27.65
N ARG A 241 50.66 5.74 27.44
CA ARG A 241 50.85 4.38 26.92
C ARG A 241 49.99 4.17 25.68
N GLN A 242 50.43 4.81 24.60
CA GLN A 242 50.37 4.20 23.27
C GLN A 242 51.11 2.86 23.31
N LYS A 243 50.38 1.79 23.60
CA LYS A 243 50.58 0.52 22.92
C LYS A 243 49.27 0.22 22.24
N ASN A 244 49.22 0.41 20.93
CA ASN A 244 48.24 -0.25 20.08
C ASN A 244 48.29 -1.72 20.47
N SER A 245 47.31 -2.19 21.26
CA SER A 245 47.29 -3.60 21.64
C SER A 245 47.15 -4.37 20.34
N VAL A 246 47.93 -5.44 20.18
CA VAL A 246 47.89 -6.29 18.98
C VAL A 246 46.46 -6.76 18.70
N THR A 247 45.65 -6.91 19.75
CA THR A 247 44.22 -7.22 19.71
C THR A 247 43.40 -6.14 19.00
N LYS A 248 43.70 -4.85 19.24
CA LYS A 248 43.01 -3.71 18.63
C LYS A 248 43.29 -3.61 17.13
N ALA A 249 44.55 -3.79 16.72
CA ALA A 249 44.92 -3.84 15.31
C ALA A 249 44.30 -5.05 14.59
N LYS A 250 44.21 -6.20 15.26
CA LYS A 250 43.50 -7.38 14.74
C LYS A 250 41.99 -7.13 14.59
N LEU A 251 41.34 -6.52 15.58
CA LEU A 251 39.92 -6.19 15.51
C LEU A 251 39.62 -5.25 14.35
N GLN A 252 40.42 -4.19 14.17
CA GLN A 252 40.26 -3.27 13.04
C GLN A 252 40.45 -3.93 11.66
N GLY A 253 41.31 -4.95 11.56
CA GLY A 253 41.46 -5.72 10.32
C GLY A 253 40.32 -6.71 10.06
N ILE A 254 39.74 -7.30 11.12
CA ILE A 254 38.76 -8.39 10.99
C ILE A 254 37.32 -7.86 10.88
N LEU A 255 36.98 -6.77 11.58
CA LEU A 255 35.61 -6.26 11.64
C LEU A 255 35.04 -5.91 10.26
N PRO A 256 35.75 -5.17 9.39
CA PRO A 256 35.24 -4.81 8.08
C PRO A 256 34.97 -6.05 7.22
N MET A 257 35.87 -7.05 7.24
CA MET A 257 35.66 -8.31 6.52
C MET A 257 34.45 -9.08 7.04
N LYS A 258 34.20 -9.07 8.35
CA LYS A 258 33.05 -9.74 8.96
C LYS A 258 31.74 -9.04 8.61
N ILE A 259 31.73 -7.71 8.60
CA ILE A 259 30.57 -6.90 8.19
C ILE A 259 30.26 -7.13 6.71
N GLU A 260 31.28 -7.15 5.85
CA GLU A 260 31.13 -7.42 4.42
C GLU A 260 30.59 -8.84 4.14
N ALA A 261 31.07 -9.83 4.90
CA ALA A 261 30.59 -11.21 4.80
C ALA A 261 29.13 -11.33 5.22
N LEU A 262 28.75 -10.69 6.34
CA LEU A 262 27.35 -10.62 6.79
C LEU A 262 26.45 -9.93 5.77
N TYR A 263 26.92 -8.85 5.15
CA TYR A 263 26.18 -8.16 4.09
C TYR A 263 25.94 -9.06 2.88
N LYS A 264 26.95 -9.87 2.49
CA LYS A 264 26.82 -10.83 1.39
C LYS A 264 25.91 -12.01 1.71
N GLU A 265 25.98 -12.56 2.91
CA GLU A 265 25.05 -13.62 3.36
C GLU A 265 23.61 -13.09 3.36
N TRP A 266 23.40 -11.86 3.83
CA TRP A 266 22.07 -11.24 3.83
C TRP A 266 21.51 -11.08 2.41
N GLN A 267 22.33 -10.58 1.47
CA GLN A 267 21.95 -10.48 0.05
C GLN A 267 21.61 -11.85 -0.57
N ALA A 268 22.31 -12.91 -0.14
CA ALA A 268 22.07 -14.27 -0.63
C ALA A 268 20.75 -14.86 -0.07
N ASP A 269 20.43 -14.62 1.20
CA ASP A 269 19.18 -15.08 1.82
C ASP A 269 17.95 -14.40 1.19
N LEU A 270 18.01 -13.08 0.96
CA LEU A 270 16.97 -12.35 0.22
C LEU A 270 16.76 -12.92 -1.19
N SER A 271 17.85 -13.32 -1.85
CA SER A 271 17.82 -13.93 -3.18
C SER A 271 17.28 -15.36 -3.20
N ASN A 272 17.31 -16.06 -2.05
CA ASN A 272 16.79 -17.42 -1.91
C ASN A 272 15.30 -17.42 -1.54
N GLU A 273 14.84 -16.52 -0.68
CA GLU A 273 13.41 -16.32 -0.40
C GLU A 273 12.62 -15.95 -1.67
N LEU A 274 13.18 -15.09 -2.53
CA LEU A 274 12.60 -14.73 -3.84
C LEU A 274 12.54 -15.89 -4.86
N LYS A 275 13.27 -16.99 -4.62
CA LYS A 275 13.28 -18.19 -5.48
C LYS A 275 12.37 -19.30 -4.94
N GLU A 276 12.18 -19.40 -3.64
CA GLU A 276 11.25 -20.39 -3.06
C GLU A 276 9.79 -20.07 -3.39
N ASP A 277 9.43 -18.79 -3.53
CA ASP A 277 8.11 -18.34 -4.01
C ASP A 277 7.87 -18.58 -5.52
N LYS A 278 8.85 -19.13 -6.24
CA LYS A 278 8.76 -19.50 -7.67
C LYS A 278 8.91 -21.00 -7.91
N LYS A 279 8.53 -21.85 -6.96
CA LYS A 279 8.26 -23.26 -7.30
C LYS A 279 6.93 -23.34 -8.06
N PRO A 280 6.90 -23.83 -9.31
CA PRO A 280 5.63 -24.05 -10.01
C PRO A 280 4.87 -25.13 -9.25
N GLU A 281 3.62 -24.83 -8.86
CA GLU A 281 2.64 -25.86 -8.52
C GLU A 281 2.60 -26.85 -9.70
N GLN A 282 3.08 -28.06 -9.46
CA GLN A 282 2.94 -29.16 -10.40
C GLN A 282 1.45 -29.48 -10.55
N ASP A 283 1.02 -29.52 -11.81
CA ASP A 283 -0.29 -29.96 -12.27
C ASP A 283 -0.79 -31.18 -11.48
N ILE A 284 -1.89 -30.97 -10.74
CA ILE A 284 -2.82 -32.03 -10.37
C ILE A 284 -4.16 -31.68 -11.01
N PHE A 285 -4.23 -31.86 -12.32
CA PHE A 285 -5.48 -32.11 -13.03
C PHE A 285 -5.20 -33.10 -14.16
N ASP A 286 -5.07 -34.37 -13.78
CA ASP A 286 -5.46 -35.49 -14.61
C ASP A 286 -5.71 -36.71 -13.72
N SER A 287 -6.99 -37.00 -13.45
CA SER A 287 -7.62 -38.33 -13.54
C SER A 287 -8.91 -38.40 -12.73
N THR A 288 -9.96 -38.85 -13.41
CA THR A 288 -11.31 -39.29 -12.98
C THR A 288 -12.34 -38.24 -12.59
#